data_AF-A0A6P2F958-F1
#
_entry.id   AF-A0A6P2F958-F1
#
_cell.length_a   1.000
_cell.length_b   1.000
_cell.length_c   1.000
_cell.angle_alpha   90.00
_cell.angle_beta   90.00
_cell.angle_gamma   90.00
#
_symmetry.space_group_name_H-M   'P 1'
#
loop_
_entity.id
_entity.type
_entity.pdbx_description
1 polymer ?
#
loop_
_entity_poly.entity_id
_entity_poly.type
_entity_poly.pdbx_seq_one_letter_code
_entity_poly.pdbx_strand_id
1 'polypeptide(L)'
;MESSDYAELERLRSTLVSSRAATVAWRELLIESLGDRICGSGRGPTPEQIQTLASLEEAEQRALEHYLRFLASISLNADRPSC
;
A
#
# COMPACT_ATOMS: atom_id res chain seq x y z
N MET A 1 -7.29 25.65 10.35
CA MET A 1 -6.18 24.69 10.14
C MET A 1 -6.72 23.28 9.87
N GLU A 2 -7.88 22.89 10.43
CA GLU A 2 -8.40 21.51 10.35
C GLU A 2 -8.83 20.99 8.96
N SER A 3 -9.31 21.84 8.06
CA SER A 3 -9.81 21.39 6.75
C SER A 3 -8.70 20.84 5.83
N SER A 4 -7.50 21.42 5.90
CA SER A 4 -6.35 20.98 5.09
C SER A 4 -5.76 19.66 5.60
N ASP A 5 -5.67 19.52 6.92
CA ASP A 5 -5.11 18.31 7.55
C ASP A 5 -6.05 17.11 7.35
N TYR A 6 -7.36 17.33 7.40
CA TYR A 6 -8.35 16.31 7.08
C TYR A 6 -8.30 15.86 5.61
N ALA A 7 -8.19 16.81 4.67
CA ALA A 7 -8.08 16.49 3.25
C ALA A 7 -6.80 15.68 2.93
N GLU A 8 -5.68 16.04 3.55
CA GLU A 8 -4.42 15.30 3.42
C GLU A 8 -4.48 13.91 4.07
N LEU A 9 -5.12 13.81 5.24
CA LEU A 9 -5.34 12.51 5.90
C LEU A 9 -6.14 11.56 5.01
N GLU A 10 -7.22 12.04 4.41
CA GLU A 10 -8.07 11.23 3.54
C GLU A 10 -7.33 10.83 2.25
N ARG A 11 -6.51 11.73 1.69
CA ARG A 11 -5.63 11.42 0.55
C ARG A 11 -4.65 10.29 0.87
N LEU A 12 -3.98 10.38 2.02
CA LEU A 12 -3.02 9.36 2.47
C LEU A 12 -3.72 8.04 2.78
N ARG A 13 -4.89 8.08 3.42
CA ARG A 13 -5.73 6.90 3.66
C ARG A 13 -6.13 6.21 2.36
N SER A 14 -6.64 6.98 1.40
CA SER A 14 -7.03 6.47 0.08
C SER A 14 -5.85 5.84 -0.66
N THR A 15 -4.67 6.45 -0.57
CA THR A 15 -3.43 5.91 -1.15
C THR A 15 -3.04 4.57 -0.51
N LEU A 16 -3.08 4.47 0.83
CA LEU A 16 -2.79 3.23 1.55
C LEU A 16 -3.78 2.10 1.21
N VAL A 17 -5.07 2.43 1.13
CA VAL A 17 -6.09 1.44 0.76
C VAL A 17 -5.88 0.96 -0.68
N SER A 18 -5.58 1.87 -1.60
CA SER A 18 -5.38 1.55 -3.01
C SER A 18 -4.10 0.73 -3.24
N SER A 19 -3.00 1.04 -2.56
CA SER A 19 -1.75 0.28 -2.66
C SER A 19 -1.94 -1.15 -2.13
N ARG A 20 -2.57 -1.30 -0.97
CA ARG A 20 -2.91 -2.62 -0.40
C ARG A 20 -3.82 -3.43 -1.31
N ALA A 21 -4.84 -2.81 -1.90
CA ALA A 21 -5.74 -3.49 -2.84
C ALA A 21 -4.97 -3.98 -4.09
N ALA A 22 -4.06 -3.16 -4.62
CA ALA A 22 -3.22 -3.55 -5.75
C ALA A 22 -2.28 -4.71 -5.40
N THR A 23 -1.62 -4.68 -4.24
CA THR A 23 -0.76 -5.78 -3.75
C THR A 23 -1.55 -7.09 -3.63
N VAL A 24 -2.73 -7.05 -2.99
CA VAL A 24 -3.58 -8.24 -2.80
C VAL A 24 -4.03 -8.82 -4.14
N ALA A 25 -4.56 -7.97 -5.03
CA ALA A 25 -5.01 -8.42 -6.35
C ALA A 25 -3.87 -9.04 -7.17
N TRP A 26 -2.69 -8.42 -7.14
CA TRP A 26 -1.54 -8.96 -7.86
C TRP A 26 -1.04 -10.28 -7.26
N ARG A 27 -1.05 -10.40 -5.93
CA ARG A 27 -0.70 -11.65 -5.25
C ARG A 27 -1.65 -12.79 -5.61
N GLU A 28 -2.96 -12.51 -5.67
CA GLU A 28 -3.96 -13.50 -6.11
C GLU A 28 -3.67 -13.99 -7.53
N LEU A 29 -3.33 -13.08 -8.46
CA LEU A 29 -2.94 -13.44 -9.83
C LEU A 29 -1.70 -14.35 -9.87
N LEU A 30 -0.69 -14.09 -9.04
CA LEU A 30 0.51 -14.95 -8.99
C LEU A 30 0.22 -16.31 -8.37
N ILE A 31 -0.65 -16.37 -7.36
CA ILE A 31 -1.08 -17.63 -6.74
C ILE A 31 -1.81 -18.49 -7.76
N GLU A 32 -2.76 -17.90 -8.51
CA GLU A 32 -3.49 -18.61 -9.57
C GLU A 32 -2.53 -19.12 -10.65
N SER A 33 -1.63 -18.26 -11.13
CA SER A 33 -0.63 -18.65 -12.12
C SER A 33 0.27 -19.78 -11.62
N LEU A 34 0.67 -19.75 -10.35
CA LEU A 34 1.45 -20.83 -9.74
C LEU A 34 0.62 -22.12 -9.66
N GLY A 35 -0.67 -22.03 -9.31
CA GLY A 35 -1.61 -23.14 -9.35
C GLY A 35 -1.68 -23.78 -10.73
N ASP A 36 -1.81 -22.97 -11.78
CA ASP A 36 -1.79 -23.44 -13.18
C ASP A 36 -0.52 -24.23 -13.52
N ARG A 37 0.64 -23.76 -13.06
CA ARG A 37 1.90 -24.48 -13.25
C ARG A 37 1.91 -25.83 -12.55
N ILE A 38 1.44 -25.88 -11.31
CA ILE A 38 1.38 -27.10 -10.50
C ILE A 38 0.44 -28.13 -11.13
N CYS A 39 -0.69 -27.68 -11.68
CA CYS A 39 -1.68 -28.52 -12.35
C CYS A 39 -1.31 -28.88 -13.80
N GLY A 40 -0.24 -28.33 -14.35
CA GLY A 40 0.20 -28.58 -15.72
C GLY A 40 -0.59 -27.83 -16.80
N SER A 41 -1.43 -26.85 -16.43
CA SER A 41 -2.21 -26.01 -17.34
C SER A 41 -1.51 -24.71 -17.75
N GLY A 42 -0.41 -24.32 -17.07
CA GLY A 42 0.28 -23.07 -17.36
C GLY A 42 1.78 -23.06 -17.04
N ARG A 43 2.43 -21.92 -17.34
CA ARG A 43 3.88 -21.73 -17.16
C ARG A 43 4.26 -21.23 -15.78
N GLY A 44 3.31 -20.75 -14.98
CA GLY A 44 3.56 -20.09 -13.71
C GLY A 44 3.99 -18.63 -13.88
N PRO A 45 4.18 -17.93 -12.74
CA PRO A 45 4.55 -16.53 -12.75
C PRO A 45 5.95 -16.33 -13.34
N THR A 46 6.12 -15.29 -14.15
CA THR A 46 7.44 -14.89 -14.68
C THR A 46 8.24 -14.09 -13.63
N PRO A 47 9.57 -14.00 -13.77
CA PRO A 47 10.39 -13.16 -12.92
C PRO A 47 9.93 -11.69 -12.90
N GLU A 48 9.48 -11.14 -14.02
CA GLU A 48 8.99 -9.77 -14.15
C GLU A 48 7.68 -9.57 -13.36
N GLN A 49 6.81 -10.58 -13.34
CA GLN A 49 5.58 -10.55 -12.55
C GLN A 49 5.87 -10.61 -11.04
N ILE A 50 6.88 -11.39 -10.63
CA ILE A 50 7.37 -11.43 -9.25
C ILE A 50 7.99 -10.08 -8.87
N GLN A 51 8.80 -9.48 -9.74
CA GLN A 51 9.39 -8.16 -9.51
C GLN A 51 8.32 -7.07 -9.41
N THR A 52 7.24 -7.19 -10.18
CA THR A 52 6.09 -6.29 -10.08
C THR A 52 5.43 -6.39 -8.70
N LEU A 53 5.26 -7.60 -8.14
CA LEU A 53 4.77 -7.77 -6.77
C LEU A 53 5.68 -7.05 -5.77
N ALA A 54 6.99 -7.25 -5.86
CA ALA A 54 7.94 -6.59 -4.95
C ALA A 54 7.83 -5.06 -5.02
N SER A 55 7.68 -4.49 -6.22
CA SER A 55 7.47 -3.04 -6.38
C SER A 55 6.15 -2.56 -5.78
N LEU A 56 5.08 -3.36 -5.85
CA LEU A 56 3.79 -3.04 -5.21
C LEU A 56 3.89 -3.10 -3.68
N GLU A 57 4.56 -4.12 -3.13
CA GLU A 57 4.82 -4.24 -1.70
C GLU A 57 5.65 -3.07 -1.16
N GLU A 58 6.68 -2.62 -1.90
CA GLU A 58 7.42 -1.41 -1.57
C GLU A 58 6.54 -0.16 -1.57
N ALA A 59 5.65 -0.03 -2.56
CA ALA A 59 4.73 1.11 -2.64
C ALA A 59 3.72 1.11 -1.48
N GLU A 60 3.21 -0.05 -1.09
CA GLU A 60 2.35 -0.23 0.08
C GLU A 60 3.08 0.18 1.37
N GLN A 61 4.32 -0.29 1.56
CA GLN A 61 5.13 0.08 2.72
C GLN A 61 5.38 1.59 2.80
N ARG A 62 5.73 2.23 1.68
CA ARG A 62 5.92 3.70 1.62
C ARG A 62 4.63 4.45 1.93
N ALA A 63 3.48 3.97 1.45
CA ALA A 63 2.18 4.58 1.74
C ALA A 63 1.84 4.48 3.24
N LEU A 64 2.11 3.34 3.86
CA LEU A 64 1.92 3.12 5.30
C LEU A 64 2.83 4.06 6.12
N GLU A 65 4.11 4.15 5.78
CA GLU A 65 5.05 5.03 6.46
C GLU A 65 4.63 6.51 6.37
N HIS A 66 4.19 6.96 5.21
CA HIS A 66 3.68 8.33 5.04
C HIS A 66 2.43 8.58 5.87
N TYR A 67 1.48 7.65 5.86
CA TYR A 67 0.26 7.74 6.65
C TYR A 67 0.56 7.82 8.15
N LEU A 68 1.42 6.94 8.67
CA LEU A 68 1.81 6.93 10.08
C LEU A 68 2.60 8.17 10.49
N ARG A 69 3.53 8.63 9.64
CA ARG A 69 4.29 9.86 9.89
C ARG A 69 3.36 11.07 9.97
N PHE A 70 2.35 11.14 9.10
CA PHE A 70 1.38 12.22 9.12
C PHE A 70 0.52 12.19 10.40
N LEU A 71 -0.01 11.02 10.78
CA LEU A 71 -0.76 10.85 12.04
C LEU A 71 0.06 11.25 13.27
N ALA A 72 1.32 10.86 13.32
CA ALA A 72 2.23 11.26 14.40
C ALA A 72 2.44 12.78 14.42
N SER A 73 2.60 13.41 13.26
CA SER A 73 2.78 14.86 13.17
C SER A 73 1.56 15.65 13.65
N ILE A 74 0.34 15.21 13.32
CA ILE A 74 -0.89 15.84 13.81
C ILE A 74 -1.02 15.66 15.32
N SER A 75 -0.76 14.46 15.82
CA SER A 75 -0.85 14.15 17.26
C SER A 75 0.12 15.00 18.09
N LEU A 76 1.37 15.14 17.64
CA LEU A 76 2.38 15.97 18.31
C LEU A 76 2.09 17.47 18.24
N ASN A 77 1.44 17.94 17.17
CA ASN A 77 1.05 19.35 17.02
C ASN A 77 -0.18 19.70 17.85
N ALA A 78 -1.08 18.74 18.13
CA ALA A 78 -2.23 18.92 19.02
C ALA A 78 -1.81 19.16 20.49
N ASP A 79 -0.67 18.62 20.91
CA ASP A 79 -0.15 18.73 22.28
C ASP A 79 0.65 20.03 22.55
N ARG A 80 0.85 20.90 21.56
CA ARG A 80 1.52 22.20 21.77
C ARG A 80 0.53 23.24 22.29
N PRO A 81 0.67 23.74 23.54
CA PRO A 81 -0.13 24.86 23.99
C PRO A 81 0.19 26.08 23.13
N SER A 82 -0.83 26.78 22.68
CA SER A 82 -0.68 28.11 22.09
C SER A 82 -0.17 29.05 23.19
N CYS A 83 1.10 29.44 23.13
CA CYS A 83 1.65 30.52 23.95
C CYS A 83 1.11 31.87 23.49
#